data_AF-A0A6P5GV58-F1
#
_entry.id   AF-A0A6P5GV58-F1
#
_cell.length_a   1.000
_cell.length_b   1.000
_cell.length_c   1.000
_cell.angle_alpha   90.00
_cell.angle_beta   90.00
_cell.angle_gamma   90.00
#
_symmetry.space_group_name_H-M   'P 1'
#
loop_
_entity.id
_entity.type
_entity.pdbx_description
1 polymer ?
#
loop_
_entity_poly.entity_id
_entity_poly.type
_entity_poly.pdbx_seq_one_letter_code
_entity_poly.pdbx_strand_id
1 'polypeptide(L)'
;MTLLRLPKPSSPTAAAAAAEPSVAALLGLCRSVRALEQVHALIIRRGLEQHHALLTRFVSLCGSFAAPSYAAAAFRAVAAPSLLLFNAVLAAHARSSPLPATLAHFNLLRRRSPDPPDAFSFPSLLRSCARAAALPAGAAAHAAALRSGLDADLFVRTALVDFYGKCRDVAAARRLFDSMEVRNNVSWTAMLIGYLAVNDLASARALFDEMPAKNVVSFNAMIDGYAKSGNLASARKLFDEMPERNKVSFTSLIDAYAKAGDMVSARSLFDKLKDRDLFSWSAVISGYAQNGRPGEALKIFSDFYEQNIRPDEFIVVGLMSACAQLGSLTLAKWVDSYITRCSIDTNNSRVFIGRIDMNAKCGNMERASLLFDSMPDKNVVSYCSMMQGYLLHGSGAKAVELFSQMLEEGLSPDNVSFTVVLTACSHAGLVEEGKKYFALMRNEFSIVPSSDHYACMVDLLGRSGKLKEAYELIESMPVEPHAGAWGALLGACRVHCDIELGDIVAKKLFKIEPQNAGNYVSLSNIYAAADRWEDVSDVRTMMRGRGVRKIPGCTFILP
;
A
#
# COMPACT_ATOMS: atom_id res chain seq x y z
N MET A 1 56.81 49.20 10.10
CA MET A 1 56.54 50.39 10.94
C MET A 1 55.94 51.46 10.05
N THR A 2 54.66 51.80 10.20
CA THR A 2 54.04 53.14 10.25
C THR A 2 52.52 52.96 10.19
N LEU A 3 51.82 53.55 11.15
CA LEU A 3 50.36 53.56 11.34
C LEU A 3 49.65 54.36 10.25
N LEU A 4 48.49 53.89 9.78
CA LEU A 4 47.46 54.74 9.17
C LEU A 4 46.08 54.35 9.73
N ARG A 5 45.52 55.29 10.52
CA ARG A 5 44.15 55.27 11.04
C ARG A 5 43.15 55.34 9.88
N LEU A 6 42.22 54.39 9.82
CA LEU A 6 41.01 54.51 8.99
C LEU A 6 39.92 55.27 9.77
N PRO A 7 39.04 56.04 9.09
CA PRO A 7 38.07 56.91 9.74
C PRO A 7 36.93 56.12 10.39
N LYS A 8 36.39 56.64 11.50
CA LYS A 8 35.18 56.13 12.16
C LYS A 8 34.01 56.14 11.17
N PRO A 9 33.18 55.08 11.12
CA PRO A 9 31.92 55.15 10.39
C PRO A 9 30.98 56.13 11.11
N SER A 10 30.48 57.10 10.34
CA SER A 10 29.36 57.94 10.68
C SER A 10 28.13 57.09 10.98
N SER A 11 27.33 57.51 11.97
CA SER A 11 26.06 56.90 12.32
C SER A 11 25.16 56.79 11.09
N PRO A 12 24.54 55.63 10.82
CA PRO A 12 23.58 55.51 9.74
C PRO A 12 22.33 56.31 10.13
N THR A 13 22.07 57.34 9.33
CA THR A 13 20.82 58.08 9.30
C THR A 13 19.67 57.16 8.94
N ALA A 14 18.54 57.41 9.59
CA ALA A 14 17.28 56.71 9.45
C ALA A 14 16.78 56.70 7.99
N ALA A 15 16.86 55.55 7.34
CA ALA A 15 16.13 55.25 6.11
C ALA A 15 15.66 53.79 6.15
N ALA A 16 14.34 53.62 6.33
CA ALA A 16 13.54 52.42 6.08
C ALA A 16 14.12 51.06 6.55
N ALA A 17 14.15 50.83 7.87
CA ALA A 17 14.14 49.47 8.39
C ALA A 17 12.78 48.84 8.07
N ALA A 18 12.70 48.04 7.00
CA ALA A 18 11.59 47.11 6.83
C ALA A 18 11.53 46.25 8.09
N ALA A 19 10.48 46.39 8.90
CA ALA A 19 10.34 45.66 10.15
C ALA A 19 10.52 44.16 9.86
N GLU A 20 11.55 43.54 10.46
CA GLU A 20 11.77 42.10 10.28
C GLU A 20 10.45 41.36 10.58
N PRO A 21 9.98 40.47 9.68
CA PRO A 21 8.71 39.80 9.88
C PRO A 21 8.70 39.07 11.23
N SER A 22 7.58 39.18 11.95
CA SER A 22 7.44 38.52 13.24
C SER A 22 7.58 37.01 13.10
N VAL A 23 8.12 36.34 14.12
CA VAL A 23 8.23 34.86 14.13
C VAL A 23 6.87 34.21 13.87
N ALA A 24 5.79 34.78 14.40
CA ALA A 24 4.42 34.32 14.16
C ALA A 24 4.00 34.40 12.68
N ALA A 25 4.39 35.47 11.97
CA ALA A 25 4.14 35.62 10.54
C ALA A 25 4.93 34.57 9.73
N LEU A 26 6.20 34.37 10.07
CA LEU A 26 7.05 33.37 9.42
C LEU A 26 6.52 31.95 9.61
N LEU A 27 6.06 31.60 10.82
CA LEU A 27 5.38 30.31 11.06
C LEU A 27 4.13 30.14 10.19
N GLY A 28 3.41 31.22 9.85
CA GLY A 28 2.26 31.16 8.93
C GLY A 28 2.64 30.86 7.47
N LEU A 29 3.84 31.26 7.08
CA LEU A 29 4.39 31.10 5.73
C LEU A 29 5.18 29.79 5.56
N CYS A 30 5.50 29.08 6.65
CA CYS A 30 6.20 27.80 6.57
C CYS A 30 5.42 26.76 5.75
N ARG A 31 6.09 26.15 4.77
CA ARG A 31 5.57 25.07 3.92
C ARG A 31 6.50 23.85 3.85
N SER A 32 7.62 23.86 4.57
CA SER A 32 8.59 22.76 4.59
C SER A 32 9.30 22.65 5.94
N VAL A 33 9.86 21.46 6.23
CA VAL A 33 10.68 21.21 7.43
C VAL A 33 11.90 22.13 7.47
N ARG A 34 12.58 22.32 6.33
CA ARG A 34 13.76 23.21 6.23
C ARG A 34 13.43 24.66 6.58
N ALA A 35 12.29 25.18 6.12
CA ALA A 35 11.84 26.51 6.51
C ALA A 35 11.49 26.57 8.00
N LEU A 36 10.93 25.49 8.54
CA LEU A 36 10.62 25.38 9.97
C LEU A 36 11.88 25.36 10.84
N GLU A 37 12.96 24.70 10.41
CA GLU A 37 14.27 24.72 11.07
C GLU A 37 14.88 26.12 11.12
N GLN A 38 14.76 26.88 10.03
CA GLN A 38 15.21 28.28 9.98
C GLN A 38 14.42 29.16 10.96
N VAL A 39 13.10 28.96 11.03
CA VAL A 39 12.25 29.69 11.99
C VAL A 39 12.56 29.27 13.43
N HIS A 40 12.86 27.99 13.69
CA HIS A 40 13.31 27.54 15.00
C HIS A 40 14.63 28.22 15.39
N ALA A 41 15.63 28.24 14.51
CA ALA A 41 16.90 28.94 14.77
C ALA A 41 16.68 30.42 15.10
N LEU A 42 15.69 31.06 14.47
CA LEU A 42 15.29 32.44 14.79
C LEU A 42 14.61 32.57 16.17
N ILE A 43 13.79 31.60 16.58
CA ILE A 43 13.21 31.52 17.93
C ILE A 43 14.34 31.48 18.97
N ILE A 44 15.34 30.62 18.74
CA ILE A 44 16.51 30.48 19.63
C ILE A 44 17.31 31.79 19.66
N ARG A 45 17.67 32.35 18.49
CA ARG A 45 18.46 33.58 18.38
C ARG A 45 17.79 34.78 19.06
N ARG A 46 16.46 34.83 19.06
CA ARG A 46 15.67 35.90 19.70
C ARG A 46 15.32 35.60 21.16
N GLY A 47 15.78 34.49 21.75
CA GLY A 47 15.50 34.11 23.13
C GLY A 47 14.02 33.78 23.40
N LEU A 48 13.27 33.37 22.37
CA LEU A 48 11.83 33.11 22.45
C LEU A 48 11.49 31.65 22.79
N GLU A 49 12.46 30.87 23.26
CA GLU A 49 12.33 29.45 23.59
C GLU A 49 11.40 29.17 24.79
N GLN A 50 10.98 30.20 25.53
CA GLN A 50 9.99 30.07 26.60
C GLN A 50 8.62 30.65 26.20
N HIS A 51 8.43 31.08 24.94
CA HIS A 51 7.18 31.67 24.48
C HIS A 51 6.17 30.58 24.05
N HIS A 52 5.33 30.13 24.99
CA HIS A 52 4.46 28.95 24.81
C HIS A 52 3.54 28.98 23.57
N ALA A 53 2.94 30.13 23.24
CA ALA A 53 2.04 30.23 22.08
C ALA A 53 2.78 30.03 20.73
N LEU A 54 3.99 30.59 20.59
CA LEU A 54 4.82 30.41 19.40
C LEU A 54 5.27 28.96 19.26
N LEU A 55 5.69 28.34 20.37
CA LEU A 55 6.10 26.94 20.40
C LEU A 55 4.95 25.98 20.12
N THR A 56 3.74 26.27 20.59
CA THR A 56 2.55 25.46 20.29
C THR A 56 2.25 25.47 18.79
N ARG A 57 2.35 26.63 18.14
CA ARG A 57 2.17 26.76 16.68
C ARG A 57 3.30 26.08 15.92
N PHE A 58 4.54 26.23 16.38
CA PHE A 58 5.71 25.55 15.84
C PHE A 58 5.59 24.03 15.91
N VAL A 59 5.26 23.47 17.09
CA VAL A 59 5.05 22.03 17.29
C VAL A 59 3.90 21.51 16.43
N SER A 60 2.82 22.27 16.28
CA SER A 60 1.72 21.90 15.40
C SER A 60 2.16 21.76 13.94
N LEU A 61 3.05 22.65 13.48
CA LEU A 61 3.67 22.57 12.15
C LEU A 61 4.64 21.39 12.02
N CYS A 62 5.44 21.11 13.05
CA CYS A 62 6.26 19.89 13.10
C CYS A 62 5.37 18.65 12.92
N GLY A 63 4.21 18.62 13.60
CA GLY A 63 3.23 17.55 13.46
C GLY A 63 2.66 17.44 12.04
N SER A 64 2.37 18.56 11.37
CA SER A 64 1.90 18.53 9.96
C SER A 64 2.97 18.10 8.97
N PHE A 65 4.24 18.34 9.25
CA PHE A 65 5.36 17.90 8.42
C PHE A 65 5.95 16.55 8.86
N ALA A 66 5.22 15.79 9.68
CA ALA A 66 5.65 14.48 10.18
C ALA A 66 7.04 14.48 10.87
N ALA A 67 7.41 15.57 11.55
CA ALA A 67 8.67 15.73 12.29
C ALA A 67 8.46 15.79 13.83
N PRO A 68 7.86 14.77 14.46
CA PRO A 68 7.53 14.80 15.89
C PRO A 68 8.76 14.73 16.80
N SER A 69 9.87 14.14 16.34
CA SER A 69 11.15 14.14 17.06
C SER A 69 11.70 15.56 17.21
N TYR A 70 11.56 16.38 16.16
CA TYR A 70 11.97 17.78 16.18
C TYR A 70 11.11 18.62 17.12
N ALA A 71 9.80 18.38 17.13
CA ALA A 71 8.89 18.96 18.13
C ALA A 71 9.30 18.60 19.56
N ALA A 72 9.62 17.32 19.81
CA ALA A 72 10.05 16.85 21.13
C ALA A 72 11.39 17.47 21.56
N ALA A 73 12.33 17.68 20.65
CA ALA A 73 13.60 18.34 20.93
C ALA A 73 13.39 19.80 21.37
N ALA A 74 12.61 20.58 20.62
CA ALA A 74 12.26 21.95 20.98
C ALA A 74 11.50 22.01 22.32
N PHE A 75 10.60 21.05 22.56
CA PHE A 75 9.85 20.95 23.81
C PHE A 75 10.75 20.74 25.05
N ARG A 76 11.85 19.98 24.92
CA ARG A 76 12.77 19.72 26.04
C ARG A 76 13.49 20.97 26.55
N ALA A 77 13.62 22.01 25.72
CA ALA A 77 14.22 23.29 26.10
C ALA A 77 13.29 24.18 26.96
N VAL A 78 12.01 23.83 27.07
CA VAL A 78 11.04 24.60 27.86
C VAL A 78 11.12 24.21 29.33
N ALA A 79 11.33 25.20 30.21
CA ALA A 79 11.53 24.95 31.63
C ALA A 79 10.24 24.50 32.34
N ALA A 80 9.12 25.16 32.05
CA ALA A 80 7.81 24.93 32.67
C ALA A 80 6.68 24.86 31.62
N PRO A 81 6.60 23.75 30.84
CA PRO A 81 5.65 23.65 29.73
C PRO A 81 4.18 23.62 30.18
N SER A 82 3.34 24.46 29.55
CA SER A 82 1.88 24.45 29.74
C SER A 82 1.21 23.16 29.21
N LEU A 83 0.03 22.81 29.74
CA LEU A 83 -0.77 21.69 29.26
C LEU A 83 -1.08 21.78 27.75
N LEU A 84 -1.34 22.99 27.24
CA LEU A 84 -1.56 23.22 25.81
C LEU A 84 -0.38 22.77 24.95
N LEU A 85 0.85 23.08 25.39
CA LEU A 85 2.06 22.68 24.68
C LEU A 85 2.28 21.16 24.76
N PHE A 86 2.00 20.55 25.92
CA PHE A 86 2.00 19.09 26.06
C PHE A 86 1.02 18.42 25.09
N ASN A 87 -0.21 18.93 25.00
CA ASN A 87 -1.25 18.44 24.11
C ASN A 87 -0.84 18.60 22.63
N ALA A 88 -0.19 19.70 22.26
CA ALA A 88 0.30 19.90 20.89
C ALA A 88 1.39 18.87 20.51
N VAL A 89 2.34 18.59 21.40
CA VAL A 89 3.39 17.58 21.17
C VAL A 89 2.77 16.18 21.15
N LEU A 90 1.83 15.89 22.04
CA LEU A 90 1.10 14.62 22.06
C LEU A 90 0.33 14.40 20.75
N ALA A 91 -0.35 15.43 20.23
CA ALA A 91 -1.05 15.39 18.95
C ALA A 91 -0.11 15.26 17.74
N ALA A 92 1.13 15.74 17.84
CA ALA A 92 2.16 15.52 16.83
C ALA A 92 2.64 14.05 16.85
N HIS A 93 2.97 13.51 18.02
CA HIS A 93 3.35 12.10 18.17
C HIS A 93 2.22 11.15 17.72
N ALA A 94 0.97 11.42 18.12
CA ALA A 94 -0.18 10.59 17.75
C ALA A 94 -0.40 10.45 16.24
N ARG A 95 0.09 11.40 15.43
CA ARG A 95 -0.06 11.41 13.96
C ARG A 95 0.98 10.59 13.22
N SER A 96 2.20 10.49 13.72
CA SER A 96 3.30 9.88 12.97
C SER A 96 4.26 9.01 13.78
N SER A 97 4.29 9.13 15.11
CA SER A 97 5.17 8.32 15.95
C SER A 97 4.58 6.95 16.30
N PRO A 98 5.45 5.97 16.59
CA PRO A 98 5.06 4.70 17.22
C PRO A 98 4.38 4.92 18.57
N LEU A 99 3.51 3.99 18.96
CA LEU A 99 2.75 4.04 20.21
C LEU A 99 3.64 4.24 21.47
N PRO A 100 4.81 3.56 21.61
CA PRO A 100 5.68 3.75 22.78
C PRO A 100 6.12 5.20 23.01
N ALA A 101 6.41 5.95 21.92
CA ALA A 101 6.80 7.36 22.03
C ALA A 101 5.63 8.23 22.52
N THR A 102 4.42 7.97 22.01
CA THR A 102 3.21 8.69 22.45
C THR A 102 2.88 8.41 23.92
N LEU A 103 3.00 7.15 24.35
CA LEU A 103 2.82 6.74 25.75
C LEU A 103 3.87 7.38 26.67
N ALA A 104 5.14 7.42 26.25
CA ALA A 104 6.20 8.07 27.01
C ALA A 104 5.92 9.56 27.21
N HIS A 105 5.46 10.25 26.15
CA HIS A 105 5.10 11.67 26.24
C HIS A 105 3.85 11.91 27.10
N PHE A 106 2.84 11.04 27.03
CA PHE A 106 1.67 11.13 27.91
C PHE A 106 2.03 10.91 29.39
N ASN A 107 2.94 9.98 29.67
CA ASN A 107 3.46 9.78 31.03
C ASN A 107 4.30 10.98 31.50
N LEU A 108 5.02 11.64 30.60
CA LEU A 108 5.72 12.89 30.91
C LEU A 108 4.74 14.02 31.23
N LEU A 109 3.66 14.16 30.46
CA LEU A 109 2.56 15.10 30.74
C LEU A 109 2.03 14.88 32.16
N ARG A 110 1.69 13.63 32.53
CA ARG A 110 1.19 13.30 33.87
C ARG A 110 2.16 13.63 35.02
N ARG A 111 3.46 13.73 34.75
CA ARG A 111 4.51 13.96 35.77
C ARG A 111 4.97 15.40 35.87
N ARG A 112 5.02 16.13 34.75
CA ARG A 112 5.59 17.50 34.69
C ARG A 112 4.58 18.60 34.35
N SER A 113 3.39 18.26 33.88
CA SER A 113 2.38 19.29 33.59
C SER A 113 1.83 19.90 34.88
N PRO A 114 1.61 21.22 34.94
CA PRO A 114 0.97 21.86 36.08
C PRO A 114 -0.49 21.39 36.28
N ASP A 115 -1.15 21.01 35.18
CA ASP A 115 -2.56 20.62 35.15
C ASP A 115 -2.69 19.13 34.78
N PRO A 116 -3.73 18.42 35.27
CA PRO A 116 -3.97 17.04 34.88
C PRO A 116 -4.34 16.91 33.39
N PRO A 117 -4.21 15.71 32.79
CA PRO A 117 -4.69 15.47 31.43
C PRO A 117 -6.17 15.84 31.27
N ASP A 118 -6.51 16.51 30.17
CA ASP A 118 -7.84 17.03 29.88
C ASP A 118 -8.52 16.29 28.72
N ALA A 119 -9.70 16.79 28.32
CA ALA A 119 -10.46 16.28 27.18
C ALA A 119 -9.72 16.33 25.83
N PHE A 120 -8.59 17.06 25.72
CA PHE A 120 -7.76 17.14 24.52
C PHE A 120 -6.54 16.21 24.57
N SER A 121 -6.10 15.79 25.77
CA SER A 121 -5.02 14.83 25.95
C SER A 121 -5.42 13.42 25.50
N PHE A 122 -6.56 12.92 25.98
CA PHE A 122 -6.99 11.53 25.75
C PHE A 122 -7.28 11.18 24.29
N PRO A 123 -7.96 12.02 23.48
CA PRO A 123 -8.18 11.70 22.06
C PRO A 123 -6.90 11.50 21.26
N SER A 124 -5.83 12.25 21.56
CA SER A 124 -4.53 12.07 20.91
C SER A 124 -3.89 10.73 21.30
N LEU A 125 -3.94 10.37 22.57
CA LEU A 125 -3.44 9.07 23.05
C LEU A 125 -4.23 7.91 22.44
N LEU A 126 -5.56 7.96 22.51
CA LEU A 126 -6.46 6.93 21.97
C LEU A 126 -6.30 6.76 20.47
N ARG A 127 -6.08 7.85 19.71
CA ARG A 127 -5.76 7.78 18.28
C ARG A 127 -4.49 6.98 18.01
N SER A 128 -3.45 7.15 18.84
CA SER A 128 -2.21 6.37 18.71
C SER A 128 -2.45 4.89 19.04
N CYS A 129 -3.24 4.60 20.10
CA CYS A 129 -3.63 3.23 20.44
C CYS A 129 -4.44 2.57 19.31
N ALA A 130 -5.38 3.30 18.71
CA ALA A 130 -6.22 2.83 17.60
C ALA A 130 -5.39 2.51 16.36
N ARG A 131 -4.43 3.37 16.00
CA ARG A 131 -3.49 3.13 14.88
C ARG A 131 -2.63 1.88 15.09
N ALA A 132 -2.27 1.60 16.34
CA ALA A 132 -1.49 0.42 16.70
C ALA A 132 -2.36 -0.82 17.00
N ALA A 133 -3.69 -0.72 16.87
CA ALA A 133 -4.66 -1.73 17.30
C ALA A 133 -4.40 -2.27 18.74
N ALA A 134 -3.86 -1.42 19.63
CA ALA A 134 -3.37 -1.83 20.94
C ALA A 134 -4.48 -1.79 22.00
N LEU A 135 -5.31 -2.84 22.03
CA LEU A 135 -6.47 -2.93 22.93
C LEU A 135 -6.10 -2.73 24.41
N PRO A 136 -5.05 -3.36 24.98
CA PRO A 136 -4.71 -3.19 26.40
C PRO A 136 -4.30 -1.74 26.74
N ALA A 137 -3.50 -1.10 25.88
CA ALA A 137 -3.04 0.26 26.11
C ALA A 137 -4.18 1.28 26.03
N GLY A 138 -5.08 1.13 25.06
CA GLY A 138 -6.25 2.02 24.98
C GLY A 138 -7.31 1.74 26.04
N ALA A 139 -7.48 0.49 26.50
CA ALA A 139 -8.31 0.19 27.67
C ALA A 139 -7.76 0.85 28.96
N ALA A 140 -6.43 0.86 29.14
CA ALA A 140 -5.80 1.60 30.24
C ALA A 140 -6.01 3.12 30.11
N ALA A 141 -5.96 3.67 28.89
CA ALA A 141 -6.27 5.08 28.62
C ALA A 141 -7.74 5.41 28.89
N HIS A 142 -8.67 4.52 28.53
CA HIS A 142 -10.10 4.65 28.85
C HIS A 142 -10.33 4.67 30.37
N ALA A 143 -9.74 3.73 31.10
CA ALA A 143 -9.83 3.70 32.57
C ALA A 143 -9.21 4.95 33.21
N ALA A 144 -8.15 5.51 32.62
CA ALA A 144 -7.57 6.76 33.08
C ALA A 144 -8.49 7.97 32.82
N ALA A 145 -9.15 8.05 31.66
CA ALA A 145 -10.12 9.10 31.37
C ALA A 145 -11.32 9.06 32.34
N LEU A 146 -11.81 7.86 32.66
CA LEU A 146 -12.83 7.64 33.68
C LEU A 146 -12.41 8.17 35.05
N ARG A 147 -11.20 7.84 35.50
CA ARG A 147 -10.66 8.35 36.78
C ARG A 147 -10.45 9.87 36.79
N SER A 148 -10.29 10.48 35.62
CA SER A 148 -10.21 11.94 35.45
C SER A 148 -11.58 12.62 35.37
N GLY A 149 -12.69 11.88 35.48
CA GLY A 149 -14.05 12.43 35.38
C GLY A 149 -14.41 12.94 33.98
N LEU A 150 -13.73 12.43 32.94
CA LEU A 150 -13.94 12.81 31.55
C LEU A 150 -14.77 11.77 30.78
N ASP A 151 -15.48 10.90 31.50
CA ASP A 151 -16.27 9.83 30.92
C ASP A 151 -17.51 10.34 30.20
N ALA A 152 -18.07 11.50 30.59
CA ALA A 152 -19.19 12.13 29.88
C ALA A 152 -18.76 13.07 28.74
N ASP A 153 -17.47 13.37 28.59
CA ASP A 153 -16.99 14.32 27.59
C ASP A 153 -17.18 13.79 26.15
N LEU A 154 -17.77 14.62 25.29
CA LEU A 154 -18.12 14.27 23.91
C LEU A 154 -16.88 13.88 23.07
N PHE A 155 -15.76 14.60 23.22
CA PHE A 155 -14.55 14.35 22.45
C PHE A 155 -13.86 13.07 22.90
N VAL A 156 -13.79 12.83 24.21
CA VAL A 156 -13.24 11.60 24.79
C VAL A 156 -14.09 10.40 24.39
N ARG A 157 -15.42 10.45 24.56
CA ARG A 157 -16.32 9.36 24.13
C ARG A 157 -16.22 9.06 22.64
N THR A 158 -16.20 10.10 21.79
CA THR A 158 -16.03 9.93 20.35
C THR A 158 -14.70 9.24 20.01
N ALA A 159 -13.61 9.63 20.68
CA ALA A 159 -12.31 8.99 20.48
C ALA A 159 -12.26 7.54 20.99
N LEU A 160 -12.98 7.22 22.06
CA LEU A 160 -13.12 5.86 22.56
C LEU A 160 -13.91 4.96 21.59
N VAL A 161 -15.01 5.47 21.03
CA VAL A 161 -15.78 4.76 19.98
C VAL A 161 -14.88 4.45 18.78
N ASP A 162 -14.13 5.43 18.27
CA ASP A 162 -13.16 5.21 17.17
C ASP A 162 -12.07 4.19 17.54
N PHE A 163 -11.55 4.26 18.76
CA PHE A 163 -10.54 3.32 19.26
C PHE A 163 -11.05 1.89 19.31
N TYR A 164 -12.15 1.63 20.02
CA TYR A 164 -12.70 0.27 20.13
C TYR A 164 -13.15 -0.27 18.77
N GLY A 165 -13.74 0.58 17.92
CA GLY A 165 -14.11 0.22 16.55
C GLY A 165 -12.90 -0.23 15.71
N LYS A 166 -11.80 0.52 15.73
CA LYS A 166 -10.56 0.15 15.00
C LYS A 166 -9.83 -1.04 15.60
N CYS A 167 -9.96 -1.27 16.91
CA CYS A 167 -9.51 -2.48 17.57
C CYS A 167 -10.45 -3.69 17.37
N ARG A 168 -11.51 -3.54 16.55
CA ARG A 168 -12.50 -4.58 16.23
C ARG A 168 -13.32 -5.07 17.42
N ASP A 169 -13.33 -4.35 18.54
CA ASP A 169 -14.25 -4.56 19.66
C ASP A 169 -15.49 -3.66 19.47
N VAL A 170 -16.30 -4.03 18.48
CA VAL A 170 -17.48 -3.26 18.07
C VAL A 170 -18.56 -3.26 19.14
N ALA A 171 -18.60 -4.28 20.00
CA ALA A 171 -19.53 -4.34 21.13
C ALA A 171 -19.24 -3.24 22.16
N ALA A 172 -17.96 -3.05 22.54
CA ALA A 172 -17.58 -1.96 23.43
C ALA A 172 -17.83 -0.58 22.79
N ALA A 173 -17.49 -0.43 21.49
CA ALA A 173 -17.75 0.80 20.75
C ALA A 173 -19.25 1.16 20.73
N ARG A 174 -20.11 0.16 20.45
CA ARG A 174 -21.58 0.33 20.43
C ARG A 174 -22.13 0.75 21.79
N ARG A 175 -21.72 0.09 22.88
CA ARG A 175 -22.16 0.47 24.24
C ARG A 175 -21.77 1.90 24.61
N LEU A 176 -20.56 2.32 24.25
CA LEU A 176 -20.11 3.69 24.46
C LEU A 176 -20.93 4.68 23.65
N PHE A 177 -21.19 4.36 22.38
CA PHE A 177 -22.00 5.17 21.48
C PHE A 177 -23.47 5.26 21.93
N ASP A 178 -24.06 4.17 22.44
CA ASP A 178 -25.42 4.13 23.00
C ASP A 178 -25.59 4.97 24.25
N SER A 179 -24.55 5.04 25.08
CA SER A 179 -24.57 5.83 26.32
C SER A 179 -24.23 7.31 26.12
N MET A 180 -24.04 7.78 24.89
CA MET A 180 -23.87 9.21 24.59
C MET A 180 -25.22 9.95 24.61
N GLU A 181 -25.36 10.94 25.47
CA GLU A 181 -26.55 11.83 25.50
C GLU A 181 -26.63 12.69 24.23
N VAL A 182 -25.49 13.24 23.81
CA VAL A 182 -25.35 14.05 22.60
C VAL A 182 -24.40 13.35 21.65
N ARG A 183 -24.82 13.19 20.39
CA ARG A 183 -24.01 12.61 19.32
C ARG A 183 -23.82 13.62 18.21
N ASN A 184 -22.58 13.82 17.79
CA ASN A 184 -22.24 14.64 16.62
C ASN A 184 -21.91 13.75 15.41
N ASN A 185 -21.82 14.34 14.22
CA ASN A 185 -21.52 13.60 12.99
C ASN A 185 -20.21 12.77 13.07
N VAL A 186 -19.23 13.22 13.86
CA VAL A 186 -17.96 12.51 14.06
C VAL A 186 -18.19 11.21 14.84
N SER A 187 -18.99 11.23 15.92
CA SER A 187 -19.34 10.04 16.71
C SER A 187 -20.12 9.00 15.91
N TRP A 188 -21.10 9.44 15.10
CA TRP A 188 -21.83 8.55 14.18
C TRP A 188 -20.89 7.91 13.15
N THR A 189 -19.99 8.71 12.55
CA THR A 189 -19.02 8.22 11.57
C THR A 189 -18.01 7.26 12.21
N ALA A 190 -17.57 7.51 13.44
CA ALA A 190 -16.67 6.60 14.16
C ALA A 190 -17.31 5.23 14.38
N MET A 191 -18.59 5.20 14.79
CA MET A 191 -19.32 3.94 14.97
C MET A 191 -19.56 3.22 13.63
N LEU A 192 -19.88 3.96 12.55
CA LEU A 192 -19.95 3.41 11.20
C LEU A 192 -18.65 2.72 10.78
N ILE A 193 -17.52 3.41 10.94
CA ILE A 193 -16.18 2.85 10.64
C ILE A 193 -15.93 1.60 11.48
N GLY A 194 -16.38 1.55 12.74
CA GLY A 194 -16.31 0.36 13.58
C GLY A 194 -17.03 -0.85 12.99
N TYR A 195 -18.29 -0.69 12.55
CA TYR A 195 -19.03 -1.77 11.87
C TYR A 195 -18.35 -2.17 10.54
N LEU A 196 -17.90 -1.20 9.75
CA LEU A 196 -17.20 -1.46 8.48
C LEU A 196 -15.87 -2.21 8.69
N ALA A 197 -15.15 -1.96 9.79
CA ALA A 197 -13.89 -2.64 10.11
C ALA A 197 -14.05 -4.14 10.41
N VAL A 198 -15.25 -4.58 10.80
CA VAL A 198 -15.61 -6.01 10.97
C VAL A 198 -16.44 -6.54 9.81
N ASN A 199 -16.57 -5.77 8.72
CA ASN A 199 -17.37 -6.08 7.53
C ASN A 199 -18.87 -6.34 7.83
N ASP A 200 -19.41 -5.76 8.90
CA ASP A 200 -20.85 -5.78 9.20
C ASP A 200 -21.56 -4.64 8.44
N LEU A 201 -21.72 -4.86 7.13
CA LEU A 201 -22.33 -3.88 6.23
C LEU A 201 -23.81 -3.63 6.55
N ALA A 202 -24.50 -4.59 7.15
CA ALA A 202 -25.92 -4.48 7.49
C ALA A 202 -26.12 -3.49 8.63
N SER A 203 -25.38 -3.67 9.74
CA SER A 203 -25.42 -2.73 10.86
C SER A 203 -24.86 -1.37 10.47
N ALA A 204 -23.81 -1.32 9.66
CA ALA A 204 -23.29 -0.05 9.13
C ALA A 204 -24.36 0.69 8.30
N ARG A 205 -25.08 -0.02 7.43
CA ARG A 205 -26.14 0.59 6.62
C ARG A 205 -27.32 1.08 7.46
N ALA A 206 -27.79 0.26 8.39
CA ALA A 206 -28.87 0.65 9.30
C ALA A 206 -28.49 1.91 10.09
N LEU A 207 -27.28 1.94 10.68
CA LEU A 207 -26.79 3.09 11.40
C LEU A 207 -26.65 4.33 10.50
N PHE A 208 -26.20 4.16 9.26
CA PHE A 208 -26.09 5.25 8.30
C PHE A 208 -27.46 5.84 7.98
N ASP A 209 -28.46 4.99 7.75
CA ASP A 209 -29.82 5.42 7.46
C ASP A 209 -30.44 6.16 8.67
N GLU A 210 -30.17 5.71 9.90
CA GLU A 210 -30.56 6.37 11.17
C GLU A 210 -29.88 7.74 11.42
N MET A 211 -28.73 8.02 10.79
CA MET A 211 -28.01 9.28 11.02
C MET A 211 -28.91 10.50 10.72
N PRO A 212 -29.10 11.41 11.69
CA PRO A 212 -29.97 12.59 11.50
C PRO A 212 -29.51 13.52 10.38
N ALA A 213 -28.19 13.68 10.24
CA ALA A 213 -27.57 14.49 9.21
C ALA A 213 -26.38 13.76 8.61
N LYS A 214 -26.54 13.27 7.37
CA LYS A 214 -25.47 12.64 6.60
C LYS A 214 -24.61 13.72 5.96
N ASN A 215 -23.29 13.56 6.03
CA ASN A 215 -22.33 14.46 5.39
C ASN A 215 -21.38 13.69 4.46
N VAL A 216 -20.59 14.44 3.68
CA VAL A 216 -19.64 13.86 2.71
C VAL A 216 -18.72 12.79 3.34
N VAL A 217 -18.31 12.98 4.61
CA VAL A 217 -17.45 12.02 5.33
C VAL A 217 -18.18 10.70 5.58
N SER A 218 -19.43 10.74 6.07
CA SER A 218 -20.23 9.53 6.31
C SER A 218 -20.55 8.76 5.01
N PHE A 219 -20.85 9.47 3.92
CA PHE A 219 -21.04 8.84 2.60
C PHE A 219 -19.75 8.19 2.10
N ASN A 220 -18.62 8.90 2.16
CA ASN A 220 -17.33 8.36 1.73
C ASN A 220 -16.91 7.13 2.54
N ALA A 221 -17.20 7.10 3.86
CA ALA A 221 -16.96 5.93 4.70
C ALA A 221 -17.77 4.72 4.23
N MET A 222 -19.07 4.90 3.94
CA MET A 222 -19.92 3.82 3.43
C MET A 222 -19.51 3.35 2.02
N ILE A 223 -19.14 4.28 1.14
CA ILE A 223 -18.65 3.95 -0.22
C ILE A 223 -17.37 3.11 -0.13
N ASP A 224 -16.39 3.53 0.69
CA ASP A 224 -15.16 2.78 0.94
C ASP A 224 -15.43 1.41 1.58
N GLY A 225 -16.38 1.35 2.52
CA GLY A 225 -16.83 0.09 3.12
C GLY A 225 -17.42 -0.89 2.11
N TYR A 226 -18.38 -0.45 1.30
CA TYR A 226 -18.94 -1.27 0.23
C TYR A 226 -17.88 -1.67 -0.82
N ALA A 227 -17.00 -0.75 -1.21
CA ALA A 227 -15.91 -1.03 -2.12
C ALA A 227 -14.98 -2.13 -1.62
N LYS A 228 -14.53 -2.04 -0.35
CA LYS A 228 -13.67 -3.05 0.28
C LYS A 228 -14.32 -4.41 0.41
N SER A 229 -15.64 -4.46 0.52
CA SER A 229 -16.42 -5.71 0.51
C SER A 229 -16.69 -6.28 -0.89
N GLY A 230 -16.27 -5.58 -1.96
CA GLY A 230 -16.54 -5.97 -3.35
C GLY A 230 -17.94 -5.58 -3.86
N ASN A 231 -18.80 -4.97 -3.04
CA ASN A 231 -20.15 -4.55 -3.44
C ASN A 231 -20.13 -3.17 -4.13
N LEU A 232 -19.52 -3.12 -5.32
CA LEU A 232 -19.39 -1.89 -6.11
C LEU A 232 -20.73 -1.29 -6.54
N ALA A 233 -21.77 -2.12 -6.71
CA ALA A 233 -23.10 -1.64 -7.06
C ALA A 233 -23.70 -0.75 -5.95
N SER A 234 -23.59 -1.17 -4.69
CA SER A 234 -24.07 -0.37 -3.55
C SER A 234 -23.20 0.86 -3.31
N ALA A 235 -21.88 0.74 -3.49
CA ALA A 235 -20.96 1.88 -3.45
C ALA A 235 -21.34 2.94 -4.50
N ARG A 236 -21.62 2.49 -5.73
CA ARG A 236 -22.06 3.36 -6.83
C ARG A 236 -23.40 4.01 -6.57
N LYS A 237 -24.38 3.26 -6.07
CA LYS A 237 -25.70 3.78 -5.71
C LYS A 237 -25.58 4.89 -4.67
N LEU A 238 -24.82 4.66 -3.59
CA LEU A 238 -24.59 5.70 -2.58
C LEU A 238 -23.90 6.92 -3.15
N PHE A 239 -22.89 6.74 -4.01
CA PHE A 239 -22.23 7.84 -4.70
C PHE A 239 -23.21 8.68 -5.56
N ASP A 240 -24.15 8.03 -6.24
CA ASP A 240 -25.18 8.72 -7.03
C ASP A 240 -26.26 9.39 -6.16
N GLU A 241 -26.48 8.93 -4.93
CA GLU A 241 -27.37 9.56 -3.94
C GLU A 241 -26.73 10.76 -3.19
N MET A 242 -25.40 10.91 -3.25
CA MET A 242 -24.69 12.01 -2.57
C MET A 242 -25.18 13.39 -3.07
N PRO A 243 -25.68 14.27 -2.17
CA PRO A 243 -26.08 15.62 -2.56
C PRO A 243 -24.90 16.46 -3.06
N GLU A 244 -23.76 16.34 -2.36
CA GLU A 244 -22.51 16.99 -2.71
C GLU A 244 -21.39 15.94 -2.81
N ARG A 245 -20.63 16.01 -3.90
CA ARG A 245 -19.49 15.12 -4.16
C ARG A 245 -18.23 15.96 -4.20
N ASN A 246 -17.21 15.51 -3.50
CA ASN A 246 -15.89 16.13 -3.55
C ASN A 246 -14.89 15.20 -4.25
N LYS A 247 -13.65 15.68 -4.44
CA LYS A 247 -12.58 14.89 -5.08
C LYS A 247 -12.39 13.53 -4.40
N VAL A 248 -12.49 13.48 -3.07
CA VAL A 248 -12.37 12.23 -2.30
C VAL A 248 -13.43 11.21 -2.70
N SER A 249 -14.70 11.63 -2.84
CA SER A 249 -15.79 10.75 -3.26
C SER A 249 -15.51 10.08 -4.61
N PHE A 250 -15.01 10.86 -5.58
CA PHE A 250 -14.67 10.33 -6.90
C PHE A 250 -13.45 9.42 -6.84
N THR A 251 -12.36 9.88 -6.22
CA THR A 251 -11.10 9.13 -6.15
C THR A 251 -11.28 7.79 -5.43
N SER A 252 -12.06 7.74 -4.34
CA SER A 252 -12.37 6.48 -3.66
C SER A 252 -13.09 5.49 -4.57
N LEU A 253 -14.04 5.95 -5.38
CA LEU A 253 -14.79 5.07 -6.28
C LEU A 253 -13.97 4.68 -7.52
N ILE A 254 -13.12 5.58 -8.03
CA ILE A 254 -12.14 5.28 -9.10
C ILE A 254 -11.18 4.18 -8.65
N ASP A 255 -10.58 4.31 -7.46
CA ASP A 255 -9.68 3.31 -6.88
C ASP A 255 -10.40 1.97 -6.66
N ALA A 256 -11.65 2.00 -6.19
CA ALA A 256 -12.47 0.81 -6.02
C ALA A 256 -12.73 0.05 -7.34
N TYR A 257 -13.15 0.78 -8.39
CA TYR A 257 -13.34 0.20 -9.71
C TYR A 257 -12.04 -0.33 -10.31
N ALA A 258 -10.93 0.41 -10.13
CA ALA A 258 -9.62 -0.01 -10.60
C ALA A 258 -9.16 -1.31 -9.92
N LYS A 259 -9.32 -1.43 -8.60
CA LYS A 259 -8.99 -2.66 -7.86
C LYS A 259 -9.86 -3.86 -8.24
N ALA A 260 -11.09 -3.62 -8.69
CA ALA A 260 -11.98 -4.65 -9.21
C ALA A 260 -11.74 -4.96 -10.71
N GLY A 261 -10.84 -4.25 -11.37
CA GLY A 261 -10.50 -4.41 -12.78
C GLY A 261 -11.44 -3.73 -13.78
N ASP A 262 -12.52 -3.11 -13.32
CA ASP A 262 -13.43 -2.31 -14.13
C ASP A 262 -12.86 -0.90 -14.41
N MET A 263 -11.80 -0.85 -15.22
CA MET A 263 -11.20 0.43 -15.61
C MET A 263 -12.09 1.27 -16.52
N VAL A 264 -13.17 0.70 -17.11
CA VAL A 264 -14.11 1.48 -17.93
C VAL A 264 -14.89 2.43 -17.03
N SER A 265 -15.46 1.91 -15.94
CA SER A 265 -16.14 2.73 -14.93
C SER A 265 -15.17 3.70 -14.23
N ALA A 266 -13.97 3.24 -13.89
CA ALA A 266 -12.93 4.09 -13.28
C ALA A 266 -12.57 5.28 -14.19
N ARG A 267 -12.34 5.03 -15.49
CA ARG A 267 -12.03 6.06 -16.48
C ARG A 267 -13.19 7.03 -16.68
N SER A 268 -14.42 6.53 -16.78
CA SER A 268 -15.62 7.36 -16.92
C SER A 268 -15.78 8.35 -15.76
N LEU A 269 -15.50 7.93 -14.52
CA LEU A 269 -15.54 8.82 -13.36
C LEU A 269 -14.39 9.82 -13.36
N PHE A 270 -13.20 9.39 -13.75
CA PHE A 270 -12.03 10.25 -13.87
C PHE A 270 -12.23 11.36 -14.91
N ASP A 271 -12.85 11.06 -16.05
CA ASP A 271 -13.12 12.05 -17.09
C ASP A 271 -14.17 13.09 -16.65
N LYS A 272 -15.08 12.73 -15.73
CA LYS A 272 -16.06 13.66 -15.13
C LYS A 272 -15.45 14.60 -14.09
N LEU A 273 -14.25 14.31 -13.56
CA LEU A 273 -13.55 15.18 -12.63
C LEU A 273 -12.95 16.39 -13.37
N LYS A 274 -13.53 17.58 -13.16
CA LYS A 274 -13.04 18.85 -13.72
C LYS A 274 -11.73 19.34 -13.09
N ASP A 275 -11.55 19.09 -11.80
CA ASP A 275 -10.39 19.54 -11.01
C ASP A 275 -9.71 18.32 -10.39
N ARG A 276 -8.78 17.72 -11.14
CA ARG A 276 -8.08 16.48 -10.81
C ARG A 276 -6.91 16.77 -9.88
N ASP A 277 -6.87 16.09 -8.74
CA ASP A 277 -5.73 16.11 -7.82
C ASP A 277 -4.77 14.95 -8.06
N LEU A 278 -3.60 14.98 -7.39
CA LEU A 278 -2.58 13.93 -7.49
C LEU A 278 -3.14 12.54 -7.17
N PHE A 279 -4.07 12.43 -6.22
CA PHE A 279 -4.69 11.15 -5.87
C PHE A 279 -5.52 10.57 -7.01
N SER A 280 -6.34 11.40 -7.68
CA SER A 280 -7.13 10.95 -8.83
C SER A 280 -6.27 10.48 -10.00
N TRP A 281 -5.16 11.18 -10.31
CA TRP A 281 -4.19 10.77 -11.33
C TRP A 281 -3.51 9.46 -10.95
N SER A 282 -2.99 9.38 -9.73
CA SER A 282 -2.31 8.19 -9.21
C SER A 282 -3.19 6.94 -9.25
N ALA A 283 -4.47 7.08 -8.87
CA ALA A 283 -5.43 5.97 -8.88
C ALA A 283 -5.64 5.39 -10.28
N VAL A 284 -5.76 6.24 -11.31
CA VAL A 284 -5.98 5.77 -12.68
C VAL A 284 -4.71 5.23 -13.33
N ILE A 285 -3.55 5.88 -13.12
CA ILE A 285 -2.26 5.41 -13.64
C ILE A 285 -1.93 4.04 -13.06
N SER A 286 -1.97 3.93 -11.72
CA SER A 286 -1.72 2.67 -11.01
C SER A 286 -2.78 1.63 -11.35
N GLY A 287 -4.05 2.04 -11.48
CA GLY A 287 -5.15 1.17 -11.86
C GLY A 287 -4.95 0.52 -13.24
N TYR A 288 -4.56 1.29 -14.26
CA TYR A 288 -4.26 0.72 -15.58
C TYR A 288 -3.05 -0.21 -15.55
N ALA A 289 -1.98 0.17 -14.84
CA ALA A 289 -0.80 -0.67 -14.68
C ALA A 289 -1.14 -1.99 -13.97
N GLN A 290 -1.83 -1.97 -12.83
CA GLN A 290 -2.20 -3.18 -12.08
C GLN A 290 -3.11 -4.12 -12.86
N ASN A 291 -3.89 -3.58 -13.80
CA ASN A 291 -4.77 -4.36 -14.68
C ASN A 291 -4.16 -4.71 -16.04
N GLY A 292 -2.83 -4.78 -16.14
CA GLY A 292 -2.11 -5.26 -17.33
C GLY A 292 -2.31 -4.39 -18.56
N ARG A 293 -2.64 -3.10 -18.40
CA ARG A 293 -2.82 -2.13 -19.49
C ARG A 293 -1.78 -1.00 -19.40
N PRO A 294 -0.47 -1.31 -19.50
CA PRO A 294 0.58 -0.32 -19.29
C PRO A 294 0.59 0.80 -20.34
N GLY A 295 0.17 0.52 -21.58
CA GLY A 295 0.05 1.55 -22.63
C GLY A 295 -0.98 2.63 -22.29
N GLU A 296 -2.12 2.26 -21.71
CA GLU A 296 -3.12 3.23 -21.25
C GLU A 296 -2.63 3.99 -20.02
N ALA A 297 -1.89 3.34 -19.11
CA ALA A 297 -1.25 4.01 -17.99
C ALA A 297 -0.27 5.11 -18.46
N LEU A 298 0.52 4.85 -19.51
CA LEU A 298 1.41 5.84 -20.10
C LEU A 298 0.67 6.99 -20.78
N LYS A 299 -0.47 6.73 -21.44
CA LYS A 299 -1.31 7.79 -22.01
C LYS A 299 -1.83 8.74 -20.92
N ILE A 300 -2.38 8.18 -19.84
CA ILE A 300 -2.83 8.97 -18.69
C ILE A 300 -1.67 9.75 -18.07
N PHE A 301 -0.49 9.13 -17.96
CA PHE A 301 0.69 9.82 -17.45
C PHE A 301 1.15 10.95 -18.40
N SER A 302 1.01 10.79 -19.72
CA SER A 302 1.28 11.86 -20.68
C SER A 302 0.34 13.04 -20.46
N ASP A 303 -0.96 12.78 -20.33
CA ASP A 303 -1.97 13.82 -20.01
C ASP A 303 -1.61 14.54 -18.70
N PHE A 304 -1.16 13.80 -17.68
CA PHE A 304 -0.67 14.35 -16.40
C PHE A 304 0.56 15.23 -16.59
N TYR A 305 1.55 14.76 -17.35
CA TYR A 305 2.80 15.46 -17.61
C TYR A 305 2.57 16.80 -18.31
N GLU A 306 1.64 16.85 -19.26
CA GLU A 306 1.23 18.08 -19.96
C GLU A 306 0.60 19.13 -19.04
N GLN A 307 0.02 18.74 -17.90
CA GLN A 307 -0.50 19.69 -16.90
C GLN A 307 0.61 20.43 -16.14
N ASN A 308 1.88 20.07 -16.33
CA ASN A 308 3.04 20.62 -15.59
C ASN A 308 2.89 20.50 -14.07
N ILE A 309 2.19 19.45 -13.60
CA ILE A 309 2.03 19.14 -12.18
C ILE A 309 3.24 18.31 -11.75
N ARG A 310 3.86 18.68 -10.62
CA ARG A 310 4.94 17.88 -10.04
C ARG A 310 4.36 16.56 -9.49
N PRO A 311 4.89 15.39 -9.89
CA PRO A 311 4.40 14.11 -9.39
C PRO A 311 4.78 13.91 -7.92
N ASP A 312 4.02 13.06 -7.24
CA ASP A 312 4.39 12.47 -5.96
C ASP A 312 4.98 11.05 -6.15
N GLU A 313 5.35 10.41 -5.04
CA GLU A 313 5.90 9.05 -5.04
C GLU A 313 4.92 8.03 -5.65
N PHE A 314 3.61 8.22 -5.51
CA PHE A 314 2.62 7.27 -5.99
C PHE A 314 2.48 7.31 -7.50
N ILE A 315 2.46 8.50 -8.11
CA ILE A 315 2.42 8.64 -9.57
C ILE A 315 3.66 7.98 -10.20
N VAL A 316 4.86 8.24 -9.67
CA VAL A 316 6.07 7.65 -10.25
C VAL A 316 6.13 6.13 -10.06
N VAL A 317 5.59 5.60 -8.95
CA VAL A 317 5.48 4.14 -8.77
C VAL A 317 4.51 3.52 -9.78
N GLY A 318 3.36 4.15 -10.04
CA GLY A 318 2.45 3.71 -11.11
C GLY A 318 3.11 3.73 -12.49
N LEU A 319 3.87 4.78 -12.80
CA LEU A 319 4.66 4.90 -14.04
C LEU A 319 5.75 3.82 -14.14
N MET A 320 6.51 3.58 -13.07
CA MET A 320 7.54 2.54 -13.02
C MET A 320 6.93 1.15 -13.26
N SER A 321 5.77 0.87 -12.65
CA SER A 321 5.05 -0.39 -12.86
C SER A 321 4.64 -0.58 -14.33
N ALA A 322 4.09 0.47 -14.97
CA ALA A 322 3.76 0.43 -16.39
C ALA A 322 5.01 0.24 -17.27
N CYS A 323 6.10 0.93 -16.97
CA CYS A 323 7.38 0.77 -17.66
C CYS A 323 7.92 -0.66 -17.55
N ALA A 324 7.87 -1.23 -16.34
CA ALA A 324 8.34 -2.59 -16.06
C ALA A 324 7.57 -3.63 -16.87
N GLN A 325 6.25 -3.47 -17.03
CA GLN A 325 5.41 -4.37 -17.83
C GLN A 325 5.69 -4.26 -19.34
N LEU A 326 6.12 -3.10 -19.82
CA LEU A 326 6.51 -2.91 -21.23
C LEU A 326 7.92 -3.44 -21.52
N GLY A 327 8.75 -3.64 -20.50
CA GLY A 327 10.13 -4.09 -20.67
C GLY A 327 11.03 -3.10 -21.44
N SER A 328 10.68 -1.81 -21.48
CA SER A 328 11.40 -0.81 -22.26
C SER A 328 12.57 -0.19 -21.49
N LEU A 329 13.79 -0.58 -21.85
CA LEU A 329 15.02 -0.03 -21.25
C LEU A 329 15.15 1.49 -21.45
N THR A 330 14.76 2.00 -22.62
CA THR A 330 14.81 3.43 -22.94
C THR A 330 13.88 4.22 -22.01
N LEU A 331 12.65 3.72 -21.82
CA LEU A 331 11.70 4.34 -20.91
C LEU A 331 12.19 4.26 -19.46
N ALA A 332 12.76 3.14 -19.03
CA ALA A 332 13.29 2.98 -17.68
C ALA A 332 14.38 4.01 -17.35
N LYS A 333 15.32 4.24 -18.27
CA LYS A 333 16.36 5.28 -18.15
C LYS A 333 15.76 6.69 -18.06
N TRP A 334 14.73 6.96 -18.86
CA TRP A 334 14.02 8.23 -18.82
C TRP A 334 13.30 8.44 -17.48
N VAL A 335 12.60 7.42 -16.96
CA VAL A 335 11.90 7.46 -15.67
C VAL A 335 12.89 7.73 -14.52
N ASP A 336 14.05 7.06 -14.50
CA ASP A 336 15.10 7.31 -13.50
C ASP A 336 15.60 8.77 -13.52
N SER A 337 15.78 9.35 -14.72
CA SER A 337 16.15 10.77 -14.87
C SER A 337 15.02 11.70 -14.40
N TYR A 338 13.76 11.35 -14.72
CA TYR A 338 12.58 12.12 -14.36
C TYR A 338 12.35 12.16 -12.83
N ILE A 339 12.49 11.04 -12.14
CA ILE A 339 12.42 10.94 -10.66
C ILE A 339 13.44 11.88 -10.01
N THR A 340 14.69 11.86 -10.52
CA THR A 340 15.78 12.71 -10.04
C THR A 340 15.46 14.20 -10.28
N ARG A 341 14.99 14.55 -11.48
CA ARG A 341 14.62 15.93 -11.84
C ARG A 341 13.47 16.47 -11.00
N CYS A 342 12.50 15.62 -10.68
CA CYS A 342 11.37 15.97 -9.83
C CYS A 342 11.74 16.01 -8.34
N SER A 343 13.00 15.74 -7.97
CA SER A 343 13.48 15.64 -6.58
C SER A 343 12.55 14.80 -5.71
N ILE A 344 12.12 13.65 -6.25
CA ILE A 344 11.38 12.64 -5.49
C ILE A 344 12.36 11.96 -4.55
N ASP A 345 11.92 11.64 -3.33
CA ASP A 345 12.76 10.94 -2.37
C ASP A 345 13.10 9.52 -2.85
N THR A 346 14.31 9.34 -3.36
CA THR A 346 14.80 8.04 -3.83
C THR A 346 15.10 7.07 -2.69
N ASN A 347 15.18 7.56 -1.44
CA ASN A 347 15.35 6.71 -0.26
C ASN A 347 14.00 6.18 0.27
N ASN A 348 12.87 6.67 -0.26
CA ASN A 348 11.57 6.10 0.04
C ASN A 348 11.52 4.65 -0.41
N SER A 349 11.25 3.73 0.53
CA SER A 349 11.24 2.28 0.28
C SER A 349 10.42 1.88 -0.95
N ARG A 350 9.24 2.49 -1.18
CA ARG A 350 8.37 2.15 -2.33
C ARG A 350 8.99 2.58 -3.65
N VAL A 351 9.56 3.78 -3.70
CA VAL A 351 10.24 4.30 -4.89
C VAL A 351 11.48 3.46 -5.18
N PHE A 352 12.25 3.12 -4.14
CA PHE A 352 13.45 2.28 -4.25
C PHE A 352 13.13 0.90 -4.85
N ILE A 353 12.13 0.21 -4.29
CA ILE A 353 11.67 -1.10 -4.77
C ILE A 353 11.14 -1.02 -6.20
N GLY A 354 10.34 0.01 -6.52
CA GLY A 354 9.81 0.21 -7.87
C GLY A 354 10.91 0.37 -8.92
N ARG A 355 12.04 1.01 -8.57
CA ARG A 355 13.20 1.14 -9.46
C ARG A 355 13.94 -0.18 -9.67
N ILE A 356 14.02 -1.03 -8.66
CA ILE A 356 14.59 -2.38 -8.76
C ILE A 356 13.74 -3.22 -9.73
N ASP A 357 12.43 -3.30 -9.50
CA ASP A 357 11.50 -4.08 -10.35
C ASP A 357 11.50 -3.59 -11.80
N MET A 358 11.44 -2.26 -12.00
CA MET A 358 11.48 -1.65 -13.33
C MET A 358 12.78 -1.98 -14.06
N ASN A 359 13.94 -1.77 -13.43
CA ASN A 359 15.22 -2.03 -14.08
C ASN A 359 15.40 -3.52 -14.39
N ALA A 360 15.03 -4.41 -13.46
CA ALA A 360 15.12 -5.85 -13.67
C ALA A 360 14.27 -6.31 -14.86
N LYS A 361 12.99 -5.92 -14.91
CA LYS A 361 12.06 -6.29 -15.99
C LYS A 361 12.37 -5.63 -17.34
N CYS A 362 13.00 -4.46 -17.33
CA CYS A 362 13.45 -3.78 -18.56
C CYS A 362 14.84 -4.25 -19.04
N GLY A 363 15.37 -5.33 -18.46
CA GLY A 363 16.62 -5.95 -18.91
C GLY A 363 17.90 -5.38 -18.29
N ASN A 364 17.82 -4.40 -17.40
CA ASN A 364 18.96 -3.76 -16.75
C ASN A 364 19.26 -4.40 -15.38
N MET A 365 19.62 -5.68 -15.40
CA MET A 365 19.80 -6.46 -14.16
C MET A 365 20.97 -5.93 -13.31
N GLU A 366 22.03 -5.42 -13.94
CA GLU A 366 23.16 -4.78 -13.26
C GLU A 366 22.71 -3.61 -12.39
N ARG A 367 21.88 -2.72 -12.95
CA ARG A 367 21.33 -1.59 -12.20
C ARG A 367 20.39 -2.03 -11.09
N ALA A 368 19.57 -3.06 -11.34
CA ALA A 368 18.68 -3.62 -10.33
C ALA A 368 19.46 -4.19 -9.13
N SER A 369 20.53 -4.96 -9.38
CA SER A 369 21.42 -5.48 -8.33
C SER A 369 22.08 -4.35 -7.53
N LEU A 370 22.67 -3.35 -8.22
CA LEU A 370 23.28 -2.20 -7.55
C LEU A 370 22.30 -1.45 -6.64
N LEU A 371 21.06 -1.26 -7.12
CA LEU A 371 20.01 -0.63 -6.31
C LEU A 371 19.67 -1.50 -5.10
N PHE A 372 19.44 -2.79 -5.30
CA PHE A 372 19.13 -3.73 -4.22
C PHE A 372 20.23 -3.75 -3.14
N ASP A 373 21.49 -3.87 -3.53
CA ASP A 373 22.63 -3.90 -2.61
C ASP A 373 22.72 -2.61 -1.80
N SER A 374 22.49 -1.46 -2.45
CA SER A 374 22.52 -0.12 -1.83
C SER A 374 21.32 0.22 -0.94
N MET A 375 20.29 -0.63 -0.89
CA MET A 375 19.08 -0.35 -0.09
C MET A 375 19.42 -0.43 1.41
N PRO A 376 19.15 0.65 2.20
CA PRO A 376 19.49 0.70 3.63
C PRO A 376 18.75 -0.34 4.47
N ASP A 377 17.44 -0.45 4.25
CA ASP A 377 16.55 -1.36 4.98
C ASP A 377 15.86 -2.30 3.97
N LYS A 378 16.49 -3.44 3.70
CA LYS A 378 15.90 -4.49 2.86
C LYS A 378 14.71 -5.12 3.59
N ASN A 379 13.66 -5.43 2.83
CA ASN A 379 12.46 -6.08 3.35
C ASN A 379 11.98 -7.18 2.40
N VAL A 380 10.98 -7.95 2.81
CA VAL A 380 10.44 -9.08 2.02
C VAL A 380 10.09 -8.66 0.59
N VAL A 381 9.52 -7.47 0.39
CA VAL A 381 9.11 -6.97 -0.94
C VAL A 381 10.32 -6.64 -1.83
N SER A 382 11.40 -6.09 -1.27
CA SER A 382 12.63 -5.85 -2.05
C SER A 382 13.28 -7.16 -2.48
N TYR A 383 13.33 -8.18 -1.60
CA TYR A 383 13.81 -9.52 -1.95
C TYR A 383 12.96 -10.16 -3.04
N CYS A 384 11.64 -10.15 -2.90
CA CYS A 384 10.72 -10.69 -3.91
C CYS A 384 10.92 -10.04 -5.27
N SER A 385 11.09 -8.71 -5.32
CA SER A 385 11.31 -7.96 -6.57
C SER A 385 12.62 -8.37 -7.24
N MET A 386 13.70 -8.54 -6.46
CA MET A 386 15.00 -8.95 -6.99
C MET A 386 15.03 -10.42 -7.43
N MET A 387 14.43 -11.31 -6.64
CA MET A 387 14.24 -12.74 -6.98
C MET A 387 13.44 -12.90 -8.27
N GLN A 388 12.35 -12.14 -8.42
CA GLN A 388 11.56 -12.11 -9.64
C GLN A 388 12.37 -11.61 -10.84
N GLY A 389 13.26 -10.64 -10.62
CA GLY A 389 14.25 -10.20 -11.60
C GLY A 389 15.13 -11.37 -12.06
N TYR A 390 15.79 -12.07 -11.14
CA TYR A 390 16.63 -13.22 -11.48
C TYR A 390 15.87 -14.34 -12.21
N LEU A 391 14.61 -14.58 -11.83
CA LEU A 391 13.72 -15.52 -12.50
C LEU A 391 13.49 -15.18 -13.97
N LEU A 392 13.23 -13.91 -14.29
CA LEU A 392 13.02 -13.43 -15.66
C LEU A 392 14.28 -13.53 -16.52
N HIS A 393 15.45 -13.40 -15.89
CA HIS A 393 16.76 -13.53 -16.52
C HIS A 393 17.30 -14.97 -16.49
N GLY A 394 16.45 -15.96 -16.22
CA GLY A 394 16.82 -17.39 -16.26
C GLY A 394 17.75 -17.86 -15.15
N SER A 395 18.00 -17.04 -14.13
CA SER A 395 18.91 -17.32 -13.02
C SER A 395 18.18 -17.80 -11.76
N GLY A 396 17.38 -18.87 -11.88
CA GLY A 396 16.56 -19.38 -10.76
C GLY A 396 17.35 -19.76 -9.51
N ALA A 397 18.58 -20.29 -9.66
CA ALA A 397 19.45 -20.62 -8.52
C ALA A 397 19.79 -19.38 -7.66
N LYS A 398 20.11 -18.25 -8.29
CA LYS A 398 20.38 -16.98 -7.58
C LYS A 398 19.14 -16.45 -6.84
N ALA A 399 17.95 -16.68 -7.37
CA ALA A 399 16.71 -16.32 -6.67
C ALA A 399 16.51 -17.18 -5.41
N VAL A 400 16.88 -18.47 -5.45
CA VAL A 400 16.86 -19.35 -4.27
C VAL A 400 17.92 -18.95 -3.24
N GLU A 401 19.13 -18.57 -3.69
CA GLU A 401 20.18 -18.02 -2.83
C GLU A 401 19.70 -16.75 -2.09
N LEU A 402 19.07 -15.81 -2.81
CA LEU A 402 18.49 -14.62 -2.19
C LEU A 402 17.39 -14.93 -1.19
N PHE A 403 16.55 -15.94 -1.43
CA PHE A 403 15.54 -16.36 -0.45
C PHE A 403 16.20 -16.89 0.83
N SER A 404 17.28 -17.66 0.70
CA SER A 404 18.04 -18.15 1.85
C SER A 404 18.67 -17.00 2.63
N GLN A 405 19.27 -16.03 1.94
CA GLN A 405 19.80 -14.81 2.56
C GLN A 405 18.71 -14.03 3.30
N MET A 406 17.50 -13.92 2.73
CA MET A 406 16.36 -13.25 3.39
C MET A 406 16.02 -13.92 4.74
N LEU A 407 16.07 -15.26 4.82
CA LEU A 407 15.85 -16.01 6.05
C LEU A 407 16.98 -15.77 7.07
N GLU A 408 18.24 -15.76 6.62
CA GLU A 408 19.42 -15.51 7.46
C GLU A 408 19.40 -14.10 8.08
N GLU A 409 18.88 -13.11 7.35
CA GLU A 409 18.67 -11.75 7.85
C GLU A 409 17.46 -11.62 8.81
N GLY A 410 16.78 -12.73 9.11
CA GLY A 410 15.68 -12.79 10.08
C GLY A 410 14.37 -12.20 9.58
N LEU A 411 14.21 -12.03 8.26
CA LEU A 411 12.96 -11.57 7.67
C LEU A 411 11.95 -12.72 7.59
N SER A 412 10.71 -12.46 8.00
CA SER A 412 9.62 -13.44 7.94
C SER A 412 9.02 -13.45 6.53
N PRO A 413 9.16 -14.55 5.75
CA PRO A 413 8.57 -14.68 4.43
C PRO A 413 7.04 -14.70 4.50
N ASP A 414 6.38 -14.19 3.47
CA ASP A 414 4.93 -14.24 3.27
C ASP A 414 4.53 -15.17 2.10
N ASN A 415 3.22 -15.28 1.83
CA ASN A 415 2.67 -16.04 0.69
C ASN A 415 3.32 -15.66 -0.66
N VAL A 416 3.62 -14.39 -0.88
CA VAL A 416 4.20 -13.94 -2.16
C VAL A 416 5.63 -14.43 -2.27
N SER A 417 6.43 -14.27 -1.23
CA SER A 417 7.83 -14.72 -1.22
C SER A 417 7.98 -16.23 -1.42
N PHE A 418 7.08 -17.04 -0.84
CA PHE A 418 7.06 -18.49 -1.08
C PHE A 418 6.65 -18.82 -2.51
N THR A 419 5.68 -18.11 -3.08
CA THR A 419 5.33 -18.30 -4.51
C THR A 419 6.54 -18.00 -5.42
N VAL A 420 7.29 -16.93 -5.14
CA VAL A 420 8.48 -16.55 -5.93
C VAL A 420 9.59 -17.61 -5.80
N VAL A 421 9.93 -18.08 -4.58
CA VAL A 421 10.98 -19.10 -4.42
C VAL A 421 10.59 -20.45 -5.03
N LEU A 422 9.33 -20.87 -4.92
CA LEU A 422 8.86 -22.12 -5.54
C LEU A 422 8.88 -22.03 -7.07
N THR A 423 8.55 -20.86 -7.63
CA THR A 423 8.72 -20.59 -9.06
C THR A 423 10.20 -20.66 -9.46
N ALA A 424 11.11 -20.16 -8.64
CA ALA A 424 12.55 -20.26 -8.84
C ALA A 424 13.04 -21.71 -8.82
N CYS A 425 12.56 -22.51 -7.87
CA CYS A 425 12.84 -23.94 -7.83
C CYS A 425 12.33 -24.62 -9.12
N SER A 426 11.10 -24.33 -9.57
CA SER A 426 10.54 -24.86 -10.82
C SER A 426 11.40 -24.54 -12.04
N HIS A 427 11.76 -23.26 -12.21
CA HIS A 427 12.56 -22.81 -13.35
C HIS A 427 13.98 -23.38 -13.35
N ALA A 428 14.56 -23.61 -12.17
CA ALA A 428 15.90 -24.17 -12.02
C ALA A 428 15.91 -25.72 -11.90
N GLY A 429 14.74 -26.38 -11.87
CA GLY A 429 14.64 -27.83 -11.66
C GLY A 429 15.09 -28.31 -10.28
N LEU A 430 15.08 -27.44 -9.27
CA LEU A 430 15.56 -27.73 -7.90
C LEU A 430 14.46 -28.42 -7.08
N VAL A 431 14.16 -29.68 -7.39
CA VAL A 431 13.03 -30.44 -6.80
C VAL A 431 13.12 -30.54 -5.28
N GLU A 432 14.29 -30.87 -4.76
CA GLU A 432 14.46 -31.08 -3.32
C GLU A 432 14.36 -29.77 -2.53
N GLU A 433 14.92 -28.67 -3.04
CA GLU A 433 14.73 -27.34 -2.44
C GLU A 433 13.27 -26.88 -2.51
N GLY A 434 12.57 -27.13 -3.62
CA GLY A 434 11.14 -26.82 -3.74
C GLY A 434 10.30 -27.57 -2.69
N LYS A 435 10.54 -28.87 -2.51
CA LYS A 435 9.89 -29.68 -1.45
C LYS A 435 10.22 -29.16 -0.05
N LYS A 436 11.48 -28.81 0.20
CA LYS A 436 11.95 -28.23 1.47
C LYS A 436 11.25 -26.91 1.78
N TYR A 437 11.20 -25.96 0.86
CA TYR A 437 10.54 -24.67 1.09
C TYR A 437 9.02 -24.80 1.21
N PHE A 438 8.40 -25.71 0.45
CA PHE A 438 6.96 -25.99 0.60
C PHE A 438 6.63 -26.57 1.98
N ALA A 439 7.49 -27.42 2.53
CA ALA A 439 7.35 -27.91 3.90
C ALA A 439 7.62 -26.82 4.95
N LEU A 440 8.67 -25.99 4.74
CA LEU A 440 9.04 -24.88 5.61
C LEU A 440 7.88 -23.88 5.78
N MET A 441 7.22 -23.53 4.68
CA MET A 441 6.04 -22.67 4.64
C MET A 441 4.94 -23.14 5.61
N ARG A 442 4.66 -24.45 5.61
CA ARG A 442 3.59 -25.05 6.42
C ARG A 442 3.99 -25.24 7.88
N ASN A 443 5.19 -25.75 8.11
CA ASN A 443 5.60 -26.28 9.41
C ASN A 443 6.18 -25.20 10.33
N GLU A 444 6.97 -24.28 9.78
CA GLU A 444 7.67 -23.26 10.58
C GLU A 444 6.95 -21.92 10.51
N PHE A 445 6.50 -21.51 9.32
CA PHE A 445 5.80 -20.23 9.14
C PHE A 445 4.28 -20.33 9.29
N SER A 446 3.72 -21.55 9.43
CA SER A 446 2.27 -21.77 9.58
C SER A 446 1.42 -21.11 8.48
N ILE A 447 1.97 -20.98 7.27
CA ILE A 447 1.26 -20.39 6.13
C ILE A 447 0.53 -21.52 5.39
N VAL A 448 -0.78 -21.36 5.22
CA VAL A 448 -1.61 -22.30 4.46
C VAL A 448 -1.31 -22.15 2.98
N PRO A 449 -0.87 -23.22 2.27
CA PRO A 449 -0.58 -23.12 0.85
C PRO A 449 -1.81 -22.72 0.03
N SER A 450 -1.69 -21.63 -0.73
CA SER A 450 -2.69 -21.23 -1.73
C SER A 450 -2.60 -22.10 -2.98
N SER A 451 -3.59 -21.99 -3.87
CA SER A 451 -3.59 -22.64 -5.19
C SER A 451 -2.33 -22.35 -6.01
N ASP A 452 -1.78 -21.14 -5.90
CA ASP A 452 -0.58 -20.72 -6.65
C ASP A 452 0.65 -21.49 -6.18
N HIS A 453 0.80 -21.73 -4.87
CA HIS A 453 1.91 -22.53 -4.33
C HIS A 453 1.86 -23.97 -4.85
N TYR A 454 0.67 -24.57 -4.88
CA TYR A 454 0.47 -25.89 -5.48
C TYR A 454 0.79 -25.88 -6.98
N ALA A 455 0.36 -24.84 -7.72
CA ALA A 455 0.69 -24.71 -9.14
C ALA A 455 2.20 -24.65 -9.40
N CYS A 456 2.96 -23.91 -8.59
CA CYS A 456 4.42 -23.88 -8.68
C CYS A 456 5.04 -25.27 -8.42
N MET A 457 4.53 -26.01 -7.42
CA MET A 457 5.01 -27.37 -7.12
C MET A 457 4.67 -28.38 -8.21
N VAL A 458 3.47 -28.29 -8.80
CA VAL A 458 3.05 -29.11 -9.93
C VAL A 458 3.90 -28.83 -11.16
N ASP A 459 4.17 -27.55 -11.46
CA ASP A 459 5.08 -27.16 -12.55
C ASP A 459 6.49 -27.70 -12.31
N LEU A 460 7.02 -27.59 -11.09
CA LEU A 460 8.32 -28.14 -10.71
C LEU A 460 8.39 -29.66 -10.92
N LEU A 461 7.45 -30.42 -10.34
CA LEU A 461 7.41 -31.88 -10.46
C LEU A 461 7.18 -32.32 -11.91
N GLY A 462 6.29 -31.62 -12.62
CA GLY A 462 5.97 -31.87 -14.02
C GLY A 462 7.18 -31.68 -14.92
N ARG A 463 7.89 -30.54 -14.83
CA ARG A 463 9.12 -30.29 -15.60
C ARG A 463 10.19 -31.33 -15.32
N SER A 464 10.31 -31.79 -14.09
CA SER A 464 11.25 -32.84 -13.68
C SER A 464 10.79 -34.27 -14.00
N GLY A 465 9.67 -34.47 -14.69
CA GLY A 465 9.19 -35.80 -15.13
C GLY A 465 8.48 -36.61 -14.04
N LYS A 466 8.25 -36.03 -12.85
CA LYS A 466 7.56 -36.68 -11.73
C LYS A 466 6.04 -36.53 -11.88
N LEU A 467 5.49 -36.96 -13.03
CA LEU A 467 4.09 -36.70 -13.42
C LEU A 467 3.07 -37.29 -12.45
N LYS A 468 3.32 -38.51 -11.95
CA LYS A 468 2.44 -39.16 -10.98
C LYS A 468 2.39 -38.41 -9.65
N GLU A 469 3.55 -38.01 -9.11
CA GLU A 469 3.62 -37.16 -7.91
C GLU A 469 2.92 -35.82 -8.13
N ALA A 470 3.07 -35.21 -9.30
CA ALA A 470 2.39 -33.97 -9.65
C ALA A 470 0.86 -34.13 -9.68
N TYR A 471 0.34 -35.22 -10.25
CA TYR A 471 -1.09 -35.50 -10.27
C TYR A 471 -1.64 -35.77 -8.86
N GLU A 472 -0.96 -36.60 -8.07
CA GLU A 472 -1.33 -36.88 -6.68
C GLU A 472 -1.34 -35.60 -5.82
N LEU A 473 -0.39 -34.69 -6.06
CA LEU A 473 -0.34 -33.40 -5.37
C LEU A 473 -1.57 -32.54 -5.68
N ILE A 474 -2.02 -32.50 -6.95
CA ILE A 474 -3.24 -31.77 -7.34
C ILE A 474 -4.47 -32.37 -6.65
N GLU A 475 -4.60 -33.70 -6.63
CA GLU A 475 -5.73 -34.37 -5.99
C GLU A 475 -5.75 -34.17 -4.47
N SER A 476 -4.59 -33.95 -3.84
CA SER A 476 -4.46 -33.69 -2.40
C SER A 476 -4.80 -32.26 -1.97
N MET A 477 -5.13 -31.37 -2.91
CA MET A 477 -5.34 -29.95 -2.60
C MET A 477 -6.60 -29.74 -1.73
N PRO A 478 -6.51 -28.92 -0.66
CA PRO A 478 -7.67 -28.59 0.18
C PRO A 478 -8.65 -27.61 -0.50
N VAL A 479 -8.28 -27.07 -1.66
CA VAL A 479 -9.03 -26.09 -2.45
C VAL A 479 -9.07 -26.56 -3.91
N GLU A 480 -10.13 -26.22 -4.63
CA GLU A 480 -10.28 -26.59 -6.03
C GLU A 480 -9.09 -26.05 -6.87
N PRO A 481 -8.36 -26.92 -7.61
CA PRO A 481 -7.19 -26.48 -8.37
C PRO A 481 -7.58 -25.57 -9.53
N HIS A 482 -6.94 -24.40 -9.65
CA HIS A 482 -7.20 -23.51 -10.77
C HIS A 482 -6.64 -24.08 -12.08
N ALA A 483 -7.15 -23.61 -13.22
CA ALA A 483 -6.77 -24.09 -14.55
C ALA A 483 -5.25 -24.08 -14.83
N GLY A 484 -4.51 -23.11 -14.28
CA GLY A 484 -3.05 -23.05 -14.43
C GLY A 484 -2.28 -24.29 -13.94
N ALA A 485 -2.66 -24.91 -12.81
CA ALA A 485 -1.98 -26.11 -12.30
C ALA A 485 -2.22 -27.31 -13.22
N TRP A 486 -3.46 -27.51 -13.66
CA TRP A 486 -3.80 -28.52 -14.66
C TRP A 486 -3.10 -28.26 -15.99
N GLY A 487 -3.00 -27.00 -16.42
CA GLY A 487 -2.29 -26.59 -17.64
C GLY A 487 -0.80 -26.89 -17.58
N ALA A 488 -0.15 -26.63 -16.44
CA ALA A 488 1.26 -26.98 -16.21
C ALA A 488 1.47 -28.49 -16.30
N LEU A 489 0.58 -29.29 -15.68
CA LEU A 489 0.65 -30.75 -15.76
C LEU A 489 0.40 -31.27 -17.19
N LEU A 490 -0.56 -30.71 -17.92
CA LEU A 490 -0.79 -31.07 -19.34
C LEU A 490 0.44 -30.74 -20.20
N GLY A 491 1.07 -29.60 -19.94
CA GLY A 491 2.33 -29.22 -20.58
C GLY A 491 3.44 -30.23 -20.30
N ALA A 492 3.55 -30.69 -19.05
CA ALA A 492 4.51 -31.71 -18.64
C ALA A 492 4.23 -33.08 -19.28
N CYS A 493 2.97 -33.53 -19.34
CA CYS A 493 2.56 -34.73 -20.05
C CYS A 493 2.99 -34.71 -21.52
N ARG A 494 2.90 -33.55 -22.17
CA ARG A 494 3.40 -33.35 -23.54
C ARG A 494 4.91 -33.47 -23.64
N VAL A 495 5.66 -32.88 -22.71
CA VAL A 495 7.13 -32.92 -22.72
C VAL A 495 7.65 -34.33 -22.46
N HIS A 496 6.99 -35.08 -21.58
CA HIS A 496 7.39 -36.43 -21.17
C HIS A 496 6.60 -37.55 -21.86
N CYS A 497 5.80 -37.21 -22.89
CA CYS A 497 5.03 -38.14 -23.71
C CYS A 497 4.06 -39.07 -22.94
N ASP A 498 3.47 -38.61 -21.84
CA ASP A 498 2.45 -39.36 -21.09
C ASP A 498 1.04 -39.05 -21.64
N ILE A 499 0.58 -39.94 -22.53
CA ILE A 499 -0.68 -39.78 -23.26
C ILE A 499 -1.88 -40.02 -22.35
N GLU A 500 -1.80 -41.02 -21.46
CA GLU A 500 -2.92 -41.43 -20.60
C GLU A 500 -3.24 -40.32 -19.59
N LEU A 501 -2.22 -39.82 -18.90
CA LEU A 501 -2.41 -38.71 -17.96
C LEU A 501 -2.78 -37.43 -18.69
N GLY A 502 -2.21 -37.19 -19.87
CA GLY A 502 -2.54 -36.05 -20.73
C GLY A 502 -4.03 -35.99 -21.08
N ASP A 503 -4.64 -37.13 -21.42
CA ASP A 503 -6.07 -37.23 -21.71
C ASP A 503 -6.95 -36.93 -20.48
N ILE A 504 -6.60 -37.49 -19.32
CA ILE A 504 -7.32 -37.24 -18.04
C ILE A 504 -7.29 -35.75 -17.70
N VAL A 505 -6.11 -35.13 -17.74
CA VAL A 505 -5.91 -33.72 -17.38
C VAL A 505 -6.62 -32.79 -18.37
N ALA A 506 -6.53 -33.06 -19.68
CA ALA A 506 -7.20 -32.26 -20.69
C ALA A 506 -8.74 -32.31 -20.55
N LYS A 507 -9.31 -33.48 -20.25
CA LYS A 507 -10.75 -33.62 -19.97
C LYS A 507 -11.20 -32.80 -18.77
N LYS A 508 -10.37 -32.66 -17.71
CA LYS A 508 -10.64 -31.75 -16.59
C LYS A 508 -10.59 -30.29 -17.05
N LEU A 509 -9.55 -29.90 -17.78
CA LEU A 509 -9.41 -28.54 -18.33
C LEU A 509 -10.57 -28.13 -19.25
N PHE A 510 -11.14 -29.04 -20.04
CA PHE A 510 -12.30 -28.74 -20.89
C PHE A 510 -13.59 -28.47 -20.11
N LYS A 511 -13.67 -28.89 -18.85
CA LYS A 511 -14.78 -28.56 -17.94
C LYS A 511 -14.55 -27.20 -17.29
N ILE A 512 -13.31 -26.90 -16.90
CA ILE A 512 -12.94 -25.65 -16.21
C ILE A 512 -12.90 -24.48 -17.20
N GLU A 513 -12.25 -24.65 -18.34
CA GLU A 513 -12.04 -23.62 -19.37
C GLU A 513 -12.46 -24.11 -20.76
N PRO A 514 -13.77 -24.29 -21.01
CA PRO A 514 -14.25 -24.85 -22.28
C PRO A 514 -13.88 -24.00 -23.51
N GLN A 515 -13.60 -22.70 -23.31
CA GLN A 515 -13.28 -21.74 -24.37
C GLN A 515 -11.76 -21.51 -24.57
N ASN A 516 -10.90 -22.16 -23.77
CA ASN A 516 -9.45 -21.98 -23.91
C ASN A 516 -8.90 -22.87 -25.02
N ALA A 517 -8.59 -22.26 -26.17
CA ALA A 517 -8.01 -22.92 -27.34
C ALA A 517 -6.70 -23.67 -27.04
N GLY A 518 -5.89 -23.16 -26.09
CA GLY A 518 -4.59 -23.73 -25.75
C GLY A 518 -4.68 -25.16 -25.23
N ASN A 519 -5.72 -25.47 -24.44
CA ASN A 519 -5.91 -26.80 -23.85
C ASN A 519 -6.17 -27.86 -24.93
N TYR A 520 -7.02 -27.55 -25.92
CA TYR A 520 -7.32 -28.44 -27.05
C TYR A 520 -6.09 -28.65 -27.93
N VAL A 521 -5.36 -27.57 -28.22
CA VAL A 521 -4.13 -27.64 -29.03
C VAL A 521 -3.06 -28.47 -28.33
N SER A 522 -2.90 -28.33 -27.00
CA SER A 522 -1.94 -29.11 -26.23
C SER A 522 -2.25 -30.60 -26.26
N LEU A 523 -3.50 -31.02 -26.05
CA LEU A 523 -3.90 -32.42 -26.18
C LEU A 523 -3.73 -32.95 -27.61
N SER A 524 -4.14 -32.16 -28.61
CA SER A 524 -3.92 -32.51 -30.02
C SER A 524 -2.44 -32.70 -30.35
N ASN A 525 -1.54 -31.93 -29.75
CA ASN A 525 -0.10 -32.09 -29.95
C ASN A 525 0.44 -33.34 -29.24
N ILE A 526 -0.11 -33.71 -28.08
CA ILE A 526 0.22 -34.97 -27.39
C ILE A 526 -0.13 -36.16 -28.28
N TYR A 527 -1.35 -36.20 -28.84
CA TYR A 527 -1.75 -37.28 -29.76
C TYR A 527 -0.91 -37.29 -31.04
N ALA A 528 -0.60 -36.12 -31.60
CA ALA A 528 0.26 -36.04 -32.79
C ALA A 528 1.68 -36.57 -32.52
N ALA A 529 2.26 -36.29 -31.36
CA ALA A 529 3.57 -36.82 -30.96
C ALA A 529 3.58 -38.35 -30.76
N ALA A 530 2.39 -38.95 -30.60
CA ALA A 530 2.18 -40.39 -30.46
C ALA A 530 1.63 -41.06 -31.73
N ASP A 531 1.64 -40.36 -32.88
CA ASP A 531 1.09 -40.81 -34.17
C ASP A 531 -0.41 -41.21 -34.14
N ARG A 532 -1.17 -40.71 -33.16
CA ARG A 532 -2.61 -40.94 -32.99
C ARG A 532 -3.44 -39.93 -33.78
N TRP A 533 -3.37 -39.99 -35.11
CA TRP A 533 -3.98 -38.99 -36.01
C TRP A 533 -5.51 -38.95 -36.01
N GLU A 534 -6.17 -40.07 -35.68
CA GLU A 534 -7.63 -40.11 -35.50
C GLU A 534 -8.06 -39.24 -34.30
N ASP A 535 -7.42 -39.42 -33.14
CA ASP A 535 -7.71 -38.62 -31.94
C ASP A 535 -7.39 -37.13 -32.15
N VAL A 536 -6.36 -36.81 -32.94
CA VAL A 536 -6.07 -35.42 -33.37
C VAL A 536 -7.26 -34.82 -34.11
N SER A 537 -7.85 -35.57 -35.04
CA SER A 537 -9.02 -35.15 -35.81
C SER A 537 -10.23 -34.93 -34.89
N ASP A 538 -10.44 -35.83 -33.93
CA ASP A 538 -11.54 -35.74 -32.97
C ASP A 538 -11.44 -34.52 -32.06
N VAL A 539 -10.26 -34.25 -31.49
CA VAL A 539 -10.03 -33.06 -30.65
C VAL A 539 -10.24 -31.77 -31.45
N ARG A 540 -9.78 -31.71 -32.70
CA ARG A 540 -9.98 -30.54 -33.56
C ARG A 540 -11.44 -30.36 -33.96
N THR A 541 -12.18 -31.45 -34.13
CA THR A 541 -13.61 -31.42 -34.42
C THR A 541 -14.39 -30.96 -33.19
N MET A 542 -14.05 -31.43 -32.00
CA MET A 542 -14.61 -30.97 -30.73
C MET A 542 -14.36 -29.46 -30.52
N MET A 543 -13.14 -29.00 -30.76
CA MET A 543 -12.76 -27.58 -30.66
C MET A 543 -13.61 -26.70 -31.59
N ARG A 544 -13.78 -27.12 -32.86
CA ARG A 544 -14.64 -26.43 -33.84
C ARG A 544 -16.11 -26.45 -33.46
N GLY A 545 -16.62 -27.59 -32.99
CA GLY A 545 -18.02 -27.75 -32.56
C GLY A 545 -18.38 -26.84 -31.38
N ARG A 546 -17.40 -26.45 -30.56
CA ARG A 546 -17.57 -25.49 -29.45
C ARG A 546 -17.35 -24.03 -29.83
N GLY A 547 -17.10 -23.74 -31.11
CA GLY A 547 -16.83 -22.37 -31.60
C GLY A 547 -15.45 -21.82 -31.23
N VAL A 548 -14.57 -22.64 -30.65
CA VAL A 548 -13.24 -22.22 -30.20
C VAL A 548 -12.31 -22.11 -31.41
N ARG A 549 -11.67 -20.96 -31.60
CA ARG A 549 -10.71 -20.74 -32.68
C ARG A 549 -9.31 -20.52 -32.12
N LYS A 550 -8.31 -21.07 -32.79
CA LYS A 550 -6.90 -20.77 -32.50
C LYS A 550 -6.62 -19.32 -32.90
N ILE A 551 -6.22 -18.49 -31.94
CA ILE A 551 -5.73 -17.14 -32.20
C ILE A 551 -4.23 -17.25 -32.48
N PRO A 552 -3.74 -16.83 -33.66
CA PRO A 552 -2.30 -16.79 -33.93
C PRO A 552 -1.59 -15.85 -32.95
N GLY A 553 -0.45 -16.26 -32.41
CA GLY A 553 0.40 -15.35 -31.64
C GLY A 553 1.02 -14.31 -32.57
N CYS A 554 0.95 -13.04 -32.18
CA CYS A 554 1.54 -11.92 -32.90
C CYS A 554 2.48 -11.14 -31.97
N THR A 555 3.70 -10.87 -32.42
CA THR A 555 4.68 -10.05 -31.70
C THR A 555 4.74 -8.68 -32.34
N PHE A 556 4.39 -7.63 -31.60
CA PHE A 556 4.63 -6.24 -32.04
C PHE A 556 6.10 -5.90 -31.84
N ILE A 557 6.85 -5.76 -32.93
CA ILE A 557 8.15 -5.11 -32.90
C ILE A 557 7.85 -3.61 -32.98
N LEU A 558 7.97 -2.91 -31.85
CA LEU A 558 7.90 -1.46 -31.84
C LEU A 558 9.18 -0.92 -32.52
N PRO A 559 9.07 -0.03 -33.52
CA PRO A 559 10.21 0.53 -34.24
C PRO A 559 11.06 1.49 -33.39
#